data_AF-A0A7D5T7Z9-F1
#
_entry.id   AF-A0A7D5T7Z9-F1
#
_cell.length_a   1.000
_cell.length_b   1.000
_cell.length_c   1.000
_cell.angle_alpha   90.00
_cell.angle_beta   90.00
_cell.angle_gamma   90.00
#
_symmetry.space_group_name_H-M   'P 1'
#
loop_
_entity.id
_entity.type
_entity.pdbx_description
1 polymer ?
#
loop_
_entity_poly.entity_id
_entity_poly.type
_entity_poly.pdbx_seq_one_letter_code
_entity_poly.pdbx_strand_id
1 'polypeptide(L)'
;MRAGVLTVHADAAATVDGAAVERFAAAVERDADLDAAVVVAGAALPRDARERAEETGVTVVAPDALVDELDGHEVSAPRAGADR
;
A
#
# COMPACT_ATOMS: atom_id res chain seq x y z
N MET A 1 16.57 -4.27 -5.24
CA MET A 1 15.38 -3.47 -4.92
C MET A 1 14.60 -4.19 -3.83
N ARG A 2 14.64 -3.69 -2.60
CA ARG A 2 13.82 -4.12 -1.47
C ARG A 2 12.85 -2.99 -1.14
N ALA A 3 11.60 -3.32 -0.84
CA ALA A 3 10.59 -2.33 -0.51
C ALA A 3 10.00 -2.60 0.86
N GLY A 4 9.79 -1.54 1.64
CA GLY A 4 8.87 -1.57 2.77
C GLY A 4 7.44 -1.53 2.22
N VAL A 5 6.60 -2.47 2.65
CA VAL A 5 5.20 -2.54 2.21
C VAL A 5 4.28 -2.41 3.42
N LEU A 6 3.40 -1.42 3.38
CA LEU A 6 2.30 -1.25 4.33
C LEU A 6 0.98 -1.62 3.66
N THR A 7 0.35 -2.70 4.13
CA THR A 7 -0.99 -3.10 3.69
C THR A 7 -2.06 -2.47 4.57
N VAL A 8 -3.04 -1.81 3.97
CA VAL A 8 -4.16 -1.19 4.67
C VAL A 8 -5.45 -1.86 4.26
N HIS A 9 -6.19 -2.42 5.22
CA HIS A 9 -7.50 -3.00 4.95
C HIS A 9 -8.51 -1.92 4.55
N ALA A 10 -9.50 -2.29 3.74
CA ALA A 10 -10.51 -1.37 3.19
C ALA A 10 -11.27 -0.59 4.29
N ASP A 11 -11.60 -1.25 5.40
CA ASP A 11 -12.28 -0.68 6.57
C ASP A 11 -11.42 0.31 7.36
N ALA A 12 -10.09 0.19 7.27
CA ALA A 12 -9.14 1.08 7.91
C ALA A 12 -8.65 2.22 7.00
N ALA A 13 -8.87 2.12 5.68
CA ALA A 13 -8.36 3.08 4.69
C ALA A 13 -8.74 4.53 5.01
N ALA A 14 -9.99 4.76 5.43
CA ALA A 14 -10.50 6.09 5.78
C ALA A 14 -9.85 6.71 7.03
N THR A 15 -9.17 5.92 7.85
CA THR A 15 -8.48 6.38 9.07
C THR A 15 -7.01 6.72 8.85
N VAL A 16 -6.48 6.44 7.66
CA VAL A 16 -5.09 6.79 7.32
C VAL A 16 -4.98 8.29 7.13
N ASP A 17 -4.13 8.93 7.92
CA ASP A 17 -3.82 10.35 7.84
C ASP A 17 -2.40 10.58 7.29
N GLY A 18 -2.08 11.85 7.01
CA GLY A 18 -0.76 12.24 6.53
C GLY A 18 0.36 11.88 7.51
N ALA A 19 0.11 11.96 8.82
CA ALA A 19 1.09 11.61 9.84
C ALA A 19 1.43 10.11 9.84
N ALA A 20 0.48 9.23 9.52
CA ALA A 20 0.73 7.81 9.34
C ALA A 20 1.64 7.54 8.14
N VAL A 21 1.44 8.27 7.04
CA VAL A 21 2.27 8.18 5.84
C VAL A 21 3.70 8.67 6.12
N GLU A 22 3.86 9.83 6.75
CA GLU A 22 5.18 10.37 7.12
C GLU A 22 5.95 9.43 8.06
N ARG A 23 5.26 8.85 9.05
CA ARG A 23 5.87 7.87 9.95
C ARG A 23 6.35 6.63 9.20
N PHE A 24 5.59 6.17 8.21
CA PHE A 24 5.98 5.04 7.39
C PHE A 24 7.18 5.38 6.50
N ALA A 25 7.16 6.52 5.81
CA ALA A 25 8.29 7.01 5.01
C ALA A 25 9.57 7.10 5.85
N ALA A 26 9.50 7.74 7.01
CA ALA A 26 10.63 7.87 7.92
C ALA A 26 11.14 6.52 8.46
N ALA A 27 10.26 5.52 8.61
CA ALA A 27 10.69 4.17 9.00
C ALA A 27 11.47 3.48 7.88
N VAL A 28 11.03 3.65 6.62
CA VAL A 28 11.73 3.12 5.44
C VAL A 28 13.08 3.82 5.24
N GLU A 29 13.14 5.15 5.34
CA GLU A 29 14.39 5.92 5.19
C GLU A 29 15.46 5.56 6.24
N ARG A 30 15.04 5.17 7.44
CA ARG A 30 15.95 4.74 8.52
C ARG A 30 16.54 3.36 8.27
N ASP A 31 15.89 2.55 7.44
CA ASP A 31 16.36 1.23 7.07
C ASP A 31 17.15 1.34 5.75
N ALA A 32 18.48 1.35 5.87
CA ALA A 32 19.38 1.51 4.73
C ALA A 32 19.31 0.34 3.72
N ASP A 33 18.62 -0.76 4.05
CA ASP A 33 18.41 -1.87 3.14
C ASP A 33 17.17 -1.69 2.24
N LEU A 34 16.31 -0.72 2.51
CA LEU A 34 15.08 -0.49 1.75
C LEU A 34 15.27 0.61 0.70
N ASP A 35 14.91 0.28 -0.54
CA ASP A 35 15.02 1.15 -1.70
C ASP A 35 13.71 1.90 -2.03
N ALA A 36 12.58 1.47 -1.44
CA ALA A 36 11.26 2.00 -1.74
C ALA A 36 10.26 1.85 -0.59
N ALA A 37 9.29 2.78 -0.52
CA ALA A 37 8.14 2.73 0.38
C ALA A 37 6.85 2.59 -0.43
N VAL A 38 6.07 1.53 -0.16
CA VAL A 38 4.83 1.23 -0.88
C VAL A 38 3.68 1.04 0.11
N VAL A 39 2.55 1.71 -0.16
CA VAL A 39 1.27 1.50 0.53
C VAL A 39 0.32 0.80 -0.42
N VAL A 40 -0.21 -0.33 0.00
CA VAL A 40 -1.25 -1.08 -0.72
C VAL A 40 -2.54 -0.97 0.07
N ALA A 41 -3.51 -0.22 -0.44
CA ALA A 41 -4.76 0.03 0.26
C ALA A 41 -5.91 -0.77 -0.36
N GLY A 42 -6.73 -1.40 0.48
CA GLY A 42 -7.94 -2.13 0.05
C GLY A 42 -9.12 -1.22 -0.32
N ALA A 43 -8.99 0.09 -0.13
CA ALA A 43 -9.92 1.12 -0.58
C ALA A 43 -9.16 2.43 -0.82
N ALA A 44 -9.83 3.43 -1.40
CA ALA A 44 -9.24 4.75 -1.60
C ALA A 44 -8.84 5.39 -0.27
N LEU A 45 -7.61 5.88 -0.18
CA LEU A 45 -7.14 6.67 0.97
C LEU A 45 -7.73 8.09 0.95
N PRO A 46 -7.87 8.74 2.12
CA PRO A 46 -8.18 10.15 2.19
C PRO A 46 -7.21 10.99 1.36
N ARG A 47 -7.73 12.06 0.75
CA ARG A 47 -6.96 12.93 -0.14
C ARG A 47 -5.67 13.43 0.52
N ASP A 48 -5.77 13.91 1.76
CA ASP A 48 -4.62 14.45 2.49
C ASP A 48 -3.51 13.41 2.69
N ALA A 49 -3.88 12.15 2.97
CA ALA A 49 -2.92 11.04 3.08
C ALA A 49 -2.28 10.72 1.72
N ARG A 50 -3.05 10.78 0.63
CA ARG A 50 -2.54 10.58 -0.72
C ARG A 50 -1.55 11.67 -1.13
N GLU A 51 -1.92 12.93 -0.89
CA GLU A 51 -1.05 14.08 -1.15
C GLU A 51 0.25 13.98 -0.33
N ARG A 52 0.17 13.59 0.95
CA ARG A 52 1.39 13.35 1.74
C ARG A 52 2.22 12.20 1.21
N ALA A 53 1.62 11.13 0.70
CA ALA A 53 2.37 10.02 0.13
C ALA A 53 3.16 10.47 -1.11
N GLU A 54 2.54 11.26 -1.99
CA GLU A 54 3.21 11.87 -3.13
C GLU A 54 4.36 12.79 -2.69
N GLU A 55 4.16 13.63 -1.67
CA GLU A 55 5.18 14.54 -1.13
C GLU A 55 6.37 13.81 -0.49
N THR A 56 6.14 12.64 0.11
CA THR A 56 7.16 11.85 0.84
C THR A 56 7.78 10.73 0.00
N GLY A 57 7.42 10.64 -1.28
CA GLY A 57 7.95 9.60 -2.18
C GLY A 57 7.40 8.20 -1.90
N VAL A 58 6.31 8.08 -1.13
CA VAL A 58 5.61 6.82 -0.88
C VAL A 58 4.68 6.51 -2.05
N THR A 59 4.87 5.35 -2.67
CA THR A 59 3.99 4.91 -3.75
C THR A 59 2.70 4.33 -3.17
N VAL A 60 1.55 4.88 -3.56
CA VAL A 60 0.24 4.34 -3.20
C VAL A 60 -0.31 3.51 -4.36
N VAL A 61 -0.56 2.24 -4.12
CA VAL A 61 -1.20 1.33 -5.08
C VAL A 61 -2.69 1.29 -4.76
N ALA A 62 -3.51 1.74 -5.71
CA ALA A 62 -4.96 1.64 -5.63
C ALA A 62 -5.42 0.18 -5.81
N PRO A 63 -6.57 -0.21 -5.23
CA PRO A 63 -7.11 -1.57 -5.38
C PRO A 63 -7.20 -2.03 -6.83
N ASP A 64 -7.78 -1.19 -7.69
CA ASP A 64 -8.01 -1.54 -9.11
C ASP A 64 -6.69 -1.77 -9.85
N ALA A 65 -5.69 -0.90 -9.62
CA ALA A 65 -4.37 -1.04 -10.22
C ALA A 65 -3.64 -2.31 -9.75
N LEU A 66 -3.83 -2.72 -8.48
CA LEU A 66 -3.28 -3.98 -7.99
C LEU A 66 -3.96 -5.18 -8.64
N VAL A 67 -5.29 -5.15 -8.76
CA VAL A 67 -6.05 -6.23 -9.41
C VAL A 67 -5.63 -6.38 -10.87
N ASP A 68 -5.56 -5.28 -11.61
CA ASP A 68 -5.13 -5.28 -13.02
C ASP A 68 -3.73 -5.88 -13.18
N GLU A 69 -2.79 -5.53 -12.30
CA GLU A 69 -1.42 -6.06 -12.33
C GLU A 69 -1.39 -7.57 -12.02
N LEU A 70 -2.15 -8.02 -11.02
CA LEU A 70 -2.23 -9.44 -10.66
C LEU A 70 -2.85 -10.28 -11.79
N ASP A 71 -3.91 -9.77 -12.42
CA ASP A 71 -4.54 -10.41 -13.58
C ASP A 71 -3.59 -10.47 -14.77
N GLY A 72 -2.82 -9.40 -15.02
CA GLY A 72 -1.78 -9.36 -16.06
C GLY A 72 -0.67 -10.39 -15.87
N HIS A 73 -0.46 -10.84 -14.62
CA HIS A 73 0.52 -11.86 -14.26
C HIS A 73 -0.09 -13.26 -14.03
N GLU A 74 -1.35 -13.47 -14.41
CA GLU A 74 -2.09 -14.73 -14.22
C GLU A 74 -2.15 -15.18 -12.74
N VAL A 75 -2.01 -14.23 -11.81
CA VAL A 75 -2.09 -14.49 -10.37
C VAL A 75 -3.56 -14.58 -9.99
N SER A 76 -4.06 -15.82 -9.98
CA SER A 76 -5.42 -16.09 -9.53
C SER A 76 -5.54 -15.83 -8.02
N ALA A 77 -6.68 -15.26 -7.62
CA ALA A 77 -7.07 -15.25 -6.21
C ALA A 77 -6.96 -16.69 -5.67
N PRO A 78 -6.46 -16.87 -4.43
CA PRO A 78 -6.49 -18.17 -3.79
C PRO A 78 -7.91 -18.70 -3.91
N ARG A 79 -8.07 -19.92 -4.41
CA ARG A 79 -9.37 -20.59 -4.33
C ARG A 79 -9.73 -20.58 -2.85
N ALA A 80 -10.78 -19.85 -2.48
CA ALA A 80 -11.34 -19.99 -1.15
C ALA A 80 -11.56 -21.50 -0.98
N GLY A 81 -10.92 -22.12 0.01
CA GLY A 81 -11.27 -23.50 0.39
C GLY A 81 -12.80 -23.53 0.56
N ALA A 82 -13.56 -24.45 -0.02
CA ALA A 82 -13.40 -25.89 0.17
C ALA A 82 -12.97 -26.16 1.63
N ASP A 83 -13.99 -26.30 2.47
CA ASP A 83 -14.01 -26.59 3.92
C ASP A 83 -14.00 -25.42 4.91
N ARG A 84 -15.21 -25.22 5.47
CA ARG A 84 -15.61 -24.88 6.85
C ARG A 84 -14.59 -24.24 7.80
#